data_AF-A0A966ZBY0-F1
#
_entry.id   AF-A0A966ZBY0-F1
#
_cell.length_a   1.000
_cell.length_b   1.000
_cell.length_c   1.000
_cell.angle_alpha   90.00
_cell.angle_beta   90.00
_cell.angle_gamma   90.00
#
_symmetry.space_group_name_H-M   'P 1'
#
loop_
_entity.id
_entity.type
_entity.pdbx_description
1 polymer ?
#
loop_
_entity_poly.entity_id
_entity_poly.type
_entity_poly.pdbx_seq_one_letter_code
_entity_poly.pdbx_strand_id
1 'polypeptide(L)'
;MKLFCLTLLVASGAFAASADYYPTKAWRESTPEEQGLDSKVLAGMVDGIMQKHLNVHSITVIRHGNVVLDTYFYPYRPTATHDVASVSKSITAA
;
A
#
# COMPACT_ATOMS: atom_id res chain seq x y z
N MET A 1 40.36 -9.09 -29.26
CA MET A 1 38.93 -9.24 -28.92
C MET A 1 38.79 -9.34 -27.40
N LYS A 2 38.44 -8.24 -26.72
CA LYS A 2 38.14 -8.22 -25.28
C LYS A 2 36.62 -8.15 -25.15
N LEU A 3 36.01 -9.27 -24.79
CA LEU A 3 34.58 -9.36 -24.51
C LEU A 3 34.33 -8.74 -23.13
N PHE A 4 33.61 -7.62 -23.10
CA PHE A 4 33.25 -6.92 -21.87
C PHE A 4 32.09 -7.67 -21.21
N CYS A 5 32.33 -8.21 -20.01
CA CYS A 5 31.32 -8.87 -19.19
C CYS A 5 30.42 -7.79 -18.59
N LEU A 6 29.15 -7.76 -18.99
CA LEU A 6 28.14 -6.85 -18.45
C LEU A 6 27.67 -7.38 -17.08
N THR A 7 28.26 -6.88 -16.00
CA THR A 7 27.79 -7.15 -14.64
C THR A 7 26.46 -6.42 -14.41
N LEU A 8 25.37 -7.17 -14.39
CA LEU A 8 24.06 -6.71 -13.92
C LEU A 8 24.10 -6.62 -12.39
N LEU A 9 24.19 -5.41 -11.84
CA LEU A 9 24.05 -5.14 -10.42
C LEU A 9 22.56 -5.16 -10.06
N VAL A 10 22.05 -6.29 -9.57
CA VAL A 10 20.73 -6.33 -8.93
C VAL A 10 20.90 -5.74 -7.53
N ALA A 11 20.54 -4.46 -7.36
CA ALA A 11 20.47 -3.83 -6.05
C ALA A 11 19.22 -4.36 -5.33
N SER A 12 19.38 -5.42 -4.55
CA SER A 12 18.40 -5.81 -3.53
C SER A 12 18.44 -4.74 -2.43
N GLY A 13 17.62 -3.70 -2.57
CA GLY A 13 17.40 -2.70 -1.53
C GLY A 13 16.74 -3.35 -0.32
N ALA A 14 17.54 -3.69 0.69
CA ALA A 14 17.01 -4.06 2.00
C ALA A 14 16.33 -2.82 2.60
N PHE A 15 15.00 -2.86 2.70
CA PHE A 15 14.24 -1.77 3.31
C PHE A 15 14.35 -1.85 4.83
N ALA A 16 15.14 -0.96 5.41
CA ALA A 16 15.14 -0.74 6.85
C ALA A 16 13.88 0.06 7.21
N ALA A 17 12.85 -0.61 7.73
CA ALA A 17 11.81 0.09 8.47
C ALA A 17 12.49 0.80 9.65
N SER A 18 12.52 2.13 9.63
CA SER A 18 13.03 2.90 10.77
C SER A 18 12.13 2.62 11.96
N ALA A 19 12.70 2.02 13.02
CA ALA A 19 11.99 1.75 14.27
C ALA A 19 11.47 3.04 14.96
N ASP A 20 11.91 4.21 14.50
CA ASP A 20 11.60 5.52 15.11
C ASP A 20 10.38 6.22 14.46
N TYR A 21 9.84 5.70 13.35
CA TYR A 21 8.73 6.34 12.66
C TYR A 21 7.39 5.65 12.91
N TYR A 22 6.58 6.26 13.78
CA TYR A 22 5.16 5.96 13.96
C TYR A 22 4.32 7.22 13.75
N PRO A 23 3.41 7.26 12.75
CA PRO A 23 2.65 8.46 12.44
C PRO A 23 1.59 8.75 13.51
N THR A 24 1.79 9.80 14.30
CA THR A 24 0.81 10.27 15.30
C THR A 24 -0.14 11.33 14.77
N LYS A 25 0.25 12.06 13.72
CA LYS A 25 -0.54 13.15 13.11
C LYS A 25 -0.95 12.88 11.67
N ALA A 26 -0.02 12.42 10.86
CA ALA A 26 -0.24 12.17 9.43
C ALA A 26 0.69 11.04 8.96
N TRP A 27 0.18 10.27 8.00
CA TRP A 27 0.96 9.26 7.30
C TRP A 27 1.87 9.91 6.26
N ARG A 28 3.05 9.35 6.08
CA ARG A 28 3.90 9.61 4.90
C ARG A 28 3.42 8.71 3.77
N GLU A 29 3.66 9.15 2.55
CA GLU A 29 3.41 8.36 1.34
C GLU A 29 4.74 7.88 0.76
N SER A 30 4.73 6.72 0.12
CA SER A 30 5.87 6.19 -0.63
C SER A 30 5.37 5.31 -1.77
N THR A 31 6.23 5.13 -2.78
CA THR A 31 5.88 4.27 -3.91
C THR A 31 5.83 2.79 -3.51
N PRO A 32 5.06 1.96 -4.24
CA PRO A 32 5.09 0.51 -4.06
C PRO A 32 6.50 -0.06 -4.14
N GLU A 33 7.28 0.35 -5.14
CA GLU A 33 8.62 -0.17 -5.41
C GLU A 33 9.60 0.14 -4.27
N GLU A 34 9.59 1.37 -3.76
CA GLU A 34 10.34 1.72 -2.55
C GLU A 34 9.89 0.82 -1.41
N GLN A 35 8.60 0.67 -1.17
CA GLN A 35 8.14 -0.22 -0.12
C GLN A 35 8.25 -1.71 -0.49
N GLY A 36 9.00 -2.13 -1.51
CA GLY A 36 9.23 -3.54 -1.87
C GLY A 36 7.97 -4.28 -2.29
N LEU A 37 7.02 -3.57 -2.90
CA LEU A 37 5.79 -4.08 -3.49
C LEU A 37 5.83 -3.88 -5.00
N ASP A 38 5.24 -4.80 -5.76
CA ASP A 38 5.07 -4.66 -7.21
C ASP A 38 3.81 -3.82 -7.50
N SER A 39 3.98 -2.64 -8.08
CA SER A 39 2.85 -1.77 -8.46
C SER A 39 1.88 -2.44 -9.43
N LYS A 40 2.34 -3.38 -10.28
CA LYS A 40 1.47 -4.10 -11.21
C LYS A 40 0.50 -5.02 -10.49
N VAL A 41 0.91 -5.60 -9.37
CA VAL A 41 0.04 -6.45 -8.55
C VAL A 41 -1.03 -5.59 -7.88
N LEU A 42 -0.65 -4.42 -7.34
CA LEU A 42 -1.61 -3.49 -6.72
C LEU A 42 -2.58 -2.93 -7.77
N ALA A 43 -2.09 -2.55 -8.95
CA ALA A 43 -2.93 -2.10 -10.05
C ALA A 43 -3.89 -3.21 -10.51
N GLY A 44 -3.40 -4.44 -10.69
CA GLY A 44 -4.23 -5.58 -11.05
C GLY A 44 -5.31 -5.92 -10.01
N MET A 45 -5.04 -5.68 -8.73
CA MET A 45 -6.05 -5.79 -7.67
C MET A 45 -7.15 -4.73 -7.84
N VAL A 46 -6.78 -3.45 -8.04
CA VAL A 46 -7.72 -2.35 -8.25
C VAL A 46 -8.57 -2.60 -9.50
N ASP A 47 -7.93 -2.98 -10.61
CA ASP A 47 -8.60 -3.35 -11.87
C ASP A 47 -9.56 -4.52 -11.66
N GLY A 48 -9.12 -5.56 -10.94
CA GLY A 48 -9.93 -6.74 -10.64
C GLY A 48 -11.18 -6.41 -9.83
N ILE A 49 -11.09 -5.47 -8.89
CA ILE A 49 -12.23 -4.97 -8.10
C ILE A 49 -13.22 -4.25 -9.01
N MET A 50 -12.72 -3.34 -9.85
CA MET A 50 -13.54 -2.55 -10.76
C MET A 50 -14.24 -3.42 -11.81
N GLN A 51 -13.49 -4.29 -12.49
CA GLN A 51 -14.00 -5.15 -13.56
C GLN A 51 -15.02 -6.18 -13.07
N LYS A 52 -14.84 -6.69 -11.85
CA LYS A 52 -15.77 -7.66 -11.26
C LYS A 52 -16.92 -7.01 -10.50
N HIS A 53 -16.96 -5.68 -10.44
CA HIS A 53 -17.95 -4.92 -9.67
C HIS A 53 -18.07 -5.41 -8.22
N LEU A 54 -16.94 -5.68 -7.58
CA LEU A 54 -16.94 -6.11 -6.18
C LEU A 54 -17.46 -4.97 -5.31
N ASN A 55 -18.22 -5.30 -4.27
CA ASN A 55 -18.74 -4.33 -3.32
C ASN A 55 -17.66 -3.86 -2.33
N VAL A 56 -16.63 -3.20 -2.86
CA VAL A 56 -15.50 -2.62 -2.11
C VAL A 56 -15.62 -1.11 -2.20
N HIS A 57 -15.66 -0.45 -1.05
CA HIS A 57 -15.85 1.00 -1.01
C HIS A 57 -14.50 1.75 -1.07
N SER A 58 -13.47 1.23 -0.42
CA SER A 58 -12.12 1.81 -0.40
C SER A 58 -11.07 0.75 -0.06
N ILE A 59 -9.82 1.01 -0.44
CA ILE A 59 -8.65 0.23 -0.05
C ILE A 59 -7.51 1.17 0.30
N THR A 60 -6.90 0.93 1.46
CA THR A 60 -5.66 1.58 1.87
C THR A 60 -4.63 0.50 2.21
N VAL A 61 -3.42 0.62 1.67
CA VAL A 61 -2.29 -0.27 1.95
C VAL A 61 -1.16 0.53 2.58
N ILE A 62 -0.72 0.08 3.75
CA ILE A 62 0.36 0.70 4.53
C ILE A 62 1.48 -0.33 4.71
N ARG A 63 2.72 0.06 4.43
CA ARG A 63 3.90 -0.77 4.65
C ARG A 63 5.08 0.05 5.16
N HIS A 64 5.78 -0.48 6.17
CA HIS A 64 6.88 0.19 6.89
C HIS A 64 6.55 1.63 7.34
N GLY A 65 5.30 1.86 7.77
CA GLY A 65 4.83 3.17 8.23
C GLY A 65 4.41 4.15 7.14
N ASN A 66 4.50 3.80 5.85
CA ASN A 66 4.10 4.66 4.74
C ASN A 66 2.83 4.13 4.07
N VAL A 67 1.94 5.02 3.66
CA VAL A 67 0.83 4.73 2.75
C VAL A 67 1.41 4.51 1.36
N VAL A 68 1.01 3.41 0.74
CA VAL A 68 1.51 2.97 -0.57
C VAL A 68 0.41 2.99 -1.63
N LEU A 69 -0.82 2.76 -1.19
CA LEU A 69 -2.02 2.84 -2.00
C LEU A 69 -3.13 3.39 -1.11
N ASP A 70 -3.86 4.40 -1.57
CA ASP A 70 -5.10 4.84 -0.96
C ASP A 70 -6.10 5.15 -2.07
N THR A 71 -7.17 4.36 -2.16
CA THR A 71 -8.13 4.44 -3.26
C THR A 71 -9.56 4.28 -2.78
N TYR A 72 -10.47 5.02 -3.42
CA TYR A 72 -11.90 5.06 -3.10
C TYR A 72 -12.68 4.84 -4.38
N PHE A 73 -13.67 3.95 -4.33
CA PHE A 73 -14.50 3.61 -5.48
C PHE A 73 -15.78 4.42 -5.44
N TYR A 74 -16.24 4.91 -6.59
CA TYR A 74 -17.48 5.68 -6.67
C TYR A 74 -18.68 4.86 -6.14
N PRO A 75 -19.62 5.45 -5.36
CA PRO A 75 -19.74 6.87 -5.00
C PRO A 75 -19.04 7.27 -3.68
N TYR A 76 -18.21 6.40 -3.11
CA TYR A 76 -17.58 6.61 -1.81
C TYR A 76 -16.47 7.64 -1.87
N ARG A 77 -16.28 8.35 -0.76
CA ARG A 77 -15.29 9.43 -0.59
C ARG A 77 -14.47 9.17 0.67
N PRO A 78 -13.27 9.76 0.81
CA PRO A 78 -12.45 9.63 2.02
C PRO A 78 -13.17 10.01 3.32
N THR A 79 -14.13 10.94 3.24
CA THR A 79 -14.90 11.41 4.40
C THR A 79 -16.20 10.63 4.64
N ALA A 80 -16.47 9.57 3.87
CA ALA A 80 -17.68 8.78 4.01
C ALA A 80 -17.61 7.91 5.27
N THR A 81 -18.64 8.00 6.11
CA THR A 81 -18.76 7.17 7.31
C THR A 81 -19.23 5.76 6.94
N HIS A 82 -18.74 4.77 7.68
CA HIS A 82 -19.08 3.36 7.49
C HIS A 82 -19.47 2.75 8.83
N ASP A 83 -20.50 1.90 8.85
CA ASP A 83 -20.72 0.99 9.96
C ASP A 83 -19.71 -0.15 9.84
N VAL A 84 -18.77 -0.20 10.78
CA VAL A 84 -17.65 -1.14 10.77
C VAL A 84 -17.85 -2.32 11.74
N ALA A 85 -18.97 -2.35 12.47
CA ALA A 85 -19.36 -3.41 13.39
C ALA A 85 -18.20 -3.91 14.29
N SER A 86 -17.69 -5.12 14.03
CA SER A 86 -16.67 -5.75 14.88
C SER A 86 -15.28 -5.11 14.79
N VAL A 87 -15.00 -4.22 13.82
CA VAL A 87 -13.75 -3.44 13.81
C VAL A 87 -13.60 -2.64 15.10
N SER A 88 -14.70 -2.16 15.71
CA SER A 88 -14.65 -1.44 16.99
C SER A 88 -13.98 -2.25 18.11
N LYS A 89 -13.97 -3.59 18.03
CA LYS A 89 -13.32 -4.46 19.03
C LYS A 89 -11.79 -4.29 19.05
N SER A 90 -11.14 -4.00 17.91
CA SER A 90 -9.69 -3.76 17.91
C SER A 90 -9.32 -2.48 18.65
N ILE A 91 -10.22 -1.50 18.65
CA ILE A 91 -10.06 -0.23 19.38
C ILE A 91 -10.32 -0.45 20.86
N THR A 92 -11.40 -1.15 21.23
CA THR A 92 -11.74 -1.40 22.64
C THR A 92 -10.76 -2.35 23.34
N ALA A 93 -10.05 -3.21 22.59
CA ALA A 93 -9.08 -4.14 23.14
C ALA A 93 -7.65 -3.57 23.28
N ALA A 94 -7.39 -2.37 22.75
CA ALA A 94 -6.11 -1.66 22.86
C ALA A 94 -5.94 -1.03 24.26
#